data_AF-A0A2N2GS83-F1
#
_entry.id   AF-A0A2N2GS83-F1
#
_cell.length_a   1.000
_cell.length_b   1.000
_cell.length_c   1.000
_cell.angle_alpha   90.00
_cell.angle_beta   90.00
_cell.angle_gamma   90.00
#
_symmetry.space_group_name_H-M   'P 1'
#
loop_
_entity.id
_entity.type
_entity.pdbx_description
1 polymer ?
#
loop_
_entity_poly.entity_id
_entity_poly.type
_entity_poly.pdbx_seq_one_letter_code
_entity_poly.pdbx_strand_id
1 'polypeptide(L)'
;MLVAAVPLEDRFGYFGYLKKMTLTLHNVIMMKRGRLPFHGAMVHISLKGGFVKTGIEANILLIGDTAAGKSETLEAFRILGETFIREMRIVADDMGSIEIDEAGRLIAYGTEIGAFIRLDDLQQGYAFGQIDRAIIMSPQKVNARVVLPVATIEDVLKGYPLDYLLYANNYEEVDPEHPILEQFTSPAQALNVFREGAVMAKGTTTSTGLVHSYFANIFGPPQYKESHEDLAGKVFEAAFESGVKVGQLRTRLGIPGYEASGPEKAARALLRVIATLRDIKIAP
;
A
#
# COMPACT_ATOMS: atom_id res chain seq x y z
N MET A 1 12.80 14.92 -21.30
CA MET A 1 13.76 14.54 -20.24
C MET A 1 13.27 15.11 -18.91
N LEU A 2 13.25 14.32 -17.83
CA LEU A 2 13.01 14.81 -16.47
C LEU A 2 14.35 14.82 -15.72
N VAL A 3 14.61 15.88 -14.96
CA VAL A 3 15.86 16.06 -14.21
C VAL A 3 15.50 16.50 -12.80
N ALA A 4 16.20 15.97 -11.81
CA ALA A 4 16.15 16.46 -10.45
C ALA A 4 17.57 16.53 -9.87
N ALA A 5 17.75 17.39 -8.87
CA ALA A 5 19.03 17.62 -8.23
C ALA A 5 18.83 17.76 -6.72
N VAL A 6 19.77 17.24 -5.94
CA VAL A 6 19.88 17.46 -4.51
C VAL A 6 21.10 18.35 -4.28
N PRO A 7 20.96 19.50 -3.58
CA PRO A 7 22.11 20.35 -3.29
C PRO A 7 23.16 19.61 -2.45
N LEU A 8 24.44 19.87 -2.73
CA LEU A 8 25.56 19.26 -2.01
C LEU A 8 25.79 19.97 -0.67
N GLU A 9 24.90 19.75 0.29
CA GLU A 9 24.99 20.27 1.65
C GLU A 9 24.57 19.20 2.67
N ASP A 10 25.19 19.17 3.85
CA ASP A 10 24.95 18.15 4.89
C ASP A 10 23.48 18.04 5.32
N ARG A 11 22.74 19.17 5.33
CA ARG A 11 21.30 19.18 5.64
C ARG A 11 20.47 18.36 4.65
N PHE A 12 20.96 18.13 3.44
CA PHE A 12 20.33 17.29 2.42
C PHE A 12 20.92 15.87 2.35
N GLY A 13 21.83 15.51 3.25
CA GLY A 13 22.45 14.18 3.32
C GLY A 13 21.52 13.05 3.78
N TYR A 14 20.25 13.34 4.09
CA TYR A 14 19.26 12.31 4.41
C TYR A 14 18.84 11.55 3.16
N PHE A 15 19.09 10.24 3.12
CA PHE A 15 18.81 9.36 1.98
C PHE A 15 17.35 9.43 1.48
N GLY A 16 16.39 9.68 2.37
CA GLY A 16 14.99 9.84 2.00
C GLY A 16 14.74 10.95 0.98
N TYR A 17 15.56 12.02 0.95
CA TYR A 17 15.46 13.07 -0.06
C TYR A 17 15.80 12.56 -1.45
N LEU A 18 16.89 11.79 -1.60
CA LEU A 18 17.27 11.16 -2.87
C LEU A 18 16.22 10.15 -3.33
N LYS A 19 15.74 9.32 -2.40
CA LYS A 19 14.69 8.32 -2.65
C LYS A 19 13.42 8.98 -3.18
N LYS A 20 12.81 9.87 -2.39
CA LYS A 20 11.51 10.46 -2.73
C LYS A 20 11.59 11.39 -3.95
N MET A 21 12.72 12.06 -4.18
CA MET A 21 12.96 12.81 -5.41
C MET A 21 12.91 11.90 -6.66
N THR A 22 13.64 10.78 -6.63
CA THR A 22 13.69 9.82 -7.75
C THR A 22 12.31 9.21 -8.01
N LEU A 23 11.59 8.82 -6.96
CA LEU A 23 10.24 8.26 -7.09
C LEU A 23 9.21 9.30 -7.58
N THR A 24 9.37 10.57 -7.21
CA THR A 24 8.53 11.65 -7.75
C THR A 24 8.69 11.77 -9.26
N LEU A 25 9.94 11.74 -9.76
CA LEU A 25 10.17 11.72 -11.21
C LEU A 25 9.60 10.47 -11.88
N HIS A 26 9.74 9.30 -11.24
CA HIS A 26 9.16 8.05 -11.74
C HIS A 26 7.65 8.15 -11.89
N ASN A 27 6.93 8.64 -10.87
CA ASN A 27 5.48 8.83 -10.92
C ASN A 27 5.05 9.75 -12.06
N VAL A 28 5.80 10.83 -12.30
CA VAL A 28 5.55 11.73 -13.44
C VAL A 28 5.74 11.01 -14.78
N ILE A 29 6.77 10.15 -14.91
CA ILE A 29 6.96 9.34 -16.13
C ILE A 29 5.82 8.34 -16.30
N MET A 30 5.36 7.71 -15.21
CA MET A 30 4.24 6.75 -15.26
C MET A 30 2.96 7.43 -15.73
N MET A 31 2.62 8.60 -15.20
CA MET A 31 1.47 9.38 -15.68
C MET A 31 1.59 9.73 -17.17
N LYS A 32 2.78 10.16 -17.62
CA LYS A 32 3.04 10.43 -19.05
C LYS A 32 2.94 9.19 -19.95
N ARG A 33 3.04 7.99 -19.38
CA ARG A 33 2.84 6.69 -20.04
C ARG A 33 1.42 6.16 -19.91
N GLY A 34 0.49 6.93 -19.32
CA GLY A 34 -0.89 6.50 -19.12
C GLY A 34 -1.10 5.56 -17.92
N ARG A 35 -0.15 5.49 -16.99
CA ARG A 35 -0.24 4.66 -15.78
C ARG A 35 -0.52 5.53 -14.56
N LEU A 36 -1.42 5.07 -13.69
CA LEU A 36 -1.76 5.76 -12.45
C LEU A 36 -0.73 5.43 -11.36
N PRO A 37 0.10 6.38 -10.90
CA PRO A 37 1.01 6.15 -9.79
C PRO A 37 0.26 6.07 -8.46
N PHE A 38 0.70 5.22 -7.55
CA PHE A 38 0.17 5.15 -6.20
C PHE A 38 1.27 5.23 -5.14
N HIS A 39 0.86 5.65 -3.94
CA HIS A 39 1.67 5.56 -2.72
C HIS A 39 0.96 4.63 -1.74
N GLY A 40 1.54 3.45 -1.55
CA GLY A 40 0.83 2.31 -0.99
C GLY A 40 1.67 1.05 -0.98
N ALA A 41 1.16 0.04 -0.30
CA ALA A 41 1.79 -1.28 -0.23
C ALA A 41 0.98 -2.28 -1.04
N MET A 42 1.67 -3.05 -1.88
CA MET A 42 1.09 -4.10 -2.71
C MET A 42 1.73 -5.44 -2.38
N VAL A 43 0.91 -6.45 -2.17
CA VAL A 43 1.35 -7.82 -1.92
C VAL A 43 0.62 -8.81 -2.81
N HIS A 44 1.36 -9.81 -3.26
CA HIS A 44 0.82 -11.05 -3.81
C HIS A 44 0.80 -12.12 -2.72
N ILE A 45 -0.32 -12.79 -2.54
CA ILE A 45 -0.51 -13.79 -1.49
C ILE A 45 -0.96 -15.09 -2.12
N SER A 46 -0.35 -16.19 -1.69
CA SER A 46 -0.78 -17.56 -1.99
C SER A 46 -1.13 -18.27 -0.69
N LEU A 47 -2.34 -18.81 -0.57
CA LEU A 47 -2.79 -19.54 0.63
C LEU A 47 -2.43 -21.03 0.59
N LYS A 48 -2.16 -21.63 1.75
CA LYS A 48 -1.90 -23.06 1.93
C LYS A 48 -3.16 -23.87 1.58
N GLY A 49 -2.96 -24.98 0.88
CA GLY A 49 -4.01 -25.96 0.65
C GLY A 49 -4.44 -26.68 1.92
N GLY A 50 -5.75 -26.95 2.06
CA GLY A 50 -6.30 -27.77 3.16
C GLY A 50 -7.28 -27.03 4.08
N PHE A 51 -7.14 -25.72 4.24
CA PHE A 51 -8.10 -24.87 4.97
C PHE A 51 -9.03 -24.09 4.02
N VAL A 52 -8.62 -23.98 2.77
CA VAL A 52 -9.34 -23.39 1.64
C VAL A 52 -9.07 -24.26 0.40
N LYS A 53 -9.85 -24.08 -0.69
CA LYS A 53 -9.50 -24.69 -1.98
C LYS A 53 -8.02 -24.42 -2.25
N THR A 54 -7.26 -25.47 -2.52
CA THR A 54 -5.83 -25.38 -2.87
C THR A 54 -5.63 -24.35 -3.99
N GLY A 55 -4.67 -23.43 -3.82
CA GLY A 55 -4.30 -22.45 -4.84
C GLY A 55 -5.19 -21.21 -4.91
N ILE A 56 -5.67 -20.68 -3.78
CA ILE A 56 -6.17 -19.30 -3.75
C ILE A 56 -4.97 -18.37 -3.76
N GLU A 57 -4.93 -17.51 -4.76
CA GLU A 57 -4.02 -16.39 -4.87
C GLU A 57 -4.82 -15.08 -4.80
N ALA A 58 -4.24 -14.04 -4.22
CA ALA A 58 -4.83 -12.72 -4.16
C ALA A 58 -3.76 -11.63 -4.24
N ASN A 59 -4.00 -10.63 -5.07
CA ASN A 59 -3.17 -9.44 -5.23
C ASN A 59 -3.89 -8.25 -4.60
N ILE A 60 -3.26 -7.67 -3.58
CA ILE A 60 -3.88 -6.66 -2.73
C ILE A 60 -3.04 -5.41 -2.78
N LEU A 61 -3.68 -4.29 -3.11
CA LEU A 61 -3.10 -2.95 -3.01
C LEU A 61 -3.80 -2.17 -1.90
N LEU A 62 -3.02 -1.78 -0.89
CA LEU A 62 -3.41 -0.85 0.18
C LEU A 62 -2.83 0.53 -0.11
N ILE A 63 -3.67 1.53 -0.37
CA ILE A 63 -3.28 2.94 -0.54
C ILE A 63 -3.57 3.68 0.76
N GLY A 64 -2.70 4.62 1.13
CA GLY A 64 -2.90 5.47 2.30
C GLY A 64 -1.60 6.19 2.64
N ASP A 65 -1.67 7.26 3.43
CA ASP A 65 -0.48 8.03 3.75
C ASP A 65 0.40 7.27 4.78
N THR A 66 1.53 7.87 5.13
CA THR A 66 2.41 7.40 6.20
C THR A 66 1.62 7.25 7.50
N ALA A 67 1.84 6.15 8.23
CA ALA A 67 1.10 5.82 9.46
C ALA A 67 -0.42 5.59 9.29
N ALA A 68 -0.89 5.30 8.08
CA ALA A 68 -2.26 4.82 7.86
C ALA A 68 -2.48 3.36 8.30
N GLY A 69 -1.45 2.64 8.75
CA GLY A 69 -1.53 1.25 9.20
C GLY A 69 -1.28 0.19 8.11
N LYS A 70 -0.76 0.58 6.93
CA LYS A 70 -0.52 -0.33 5.79
C LYS A 70 0.47 -1.45 6.15
N SER A 71 1.66 -1.06 6.59
CA SER A 71 2.75 -2.01 6.89
C SER A 71 2.41 -2.85 8.12
N GLU A 72 1.78 -2.26 9.13
CA GLU A 72 1.32 -2.94 10.35
C GLU A 72 0.23 -3.98 10.04
N THR A 73 -0.72 -3.65 9.16
CA THR A 73 -1.74 -4.61 8.71
C THR A 73 -1.11 -5.75 7.90
N LEU A 74 -0.19 -5.46 6.97
CA LEU A 74 0.48 -6.50 6.18
C LEU A 74 1.36 -7.42 7.04
N GLU A 75 2.04 -6.87 8.03
CA GLU A 75 2.85 -7.67 8.96
C GLU A 75 1.96 -8.51 9.89
N ALA A 76 0.90 -7.93 10.46
CA ALA A 76 -0.08 -8.71 11.21
C ALA A 76 -0.68 -9.82 10.34
N PHE A 77 -0.93 -9.54 9.06
CA PHE A 77 -1.41 -10.54 8.10
C PHE A 77 -0.39 -11.67 7.89
N ARG A 78 0.91 -11.35 7.79
CA ARG A 78 1.99 -12.35 7.70
C ARG A 78 2.02 -13.27 8.92
N ILE A 79 1.96 -12.70 10.13
CA ILE A 79 1.98 -13.46 11.40
C ILE A 79 0.74 -14.34 11.52
N LEU A 80 -0.46 -13.77 11.31
CA LEU A 80 -1.72 -14.53 11.31
C LEU A 80 -1.74 -15.62 10.24
N GLY A 81 -1.01 -15.36 9.16
CA GLY A 81 -0.87 -16.20 8.01
C GLY A 81 0.13 -17.33 8.14
N GLU A 82 0.95 -17.45 9.18
CA GLU A 82 1.89 -18.59 9.28
C GLU A 82 1.18 -19.95 9.18
N THR A 83 -0.07 -20.01 9.64
CA THR A 83 -0.93 -21.19 9.54
C THR A 83 -1.61 -21.34 8.16
N PHE A 84 -1.90 -20.24 7.46
CA PHE A 84 -2.80 -20.21 6.28
C PHE A 84 -2.16 -19.75 4.97
N ILE A 85 -1.02 -19.06 5.02
CA ILE A 85 -0.32 -18.46 3.89
C ILE A 85 0.86 -19.34 3.52
N ARG A 86 0.89 -19.75 2.26
CA ARG A 86 2.03 -20.48 1.68
C ARG A 86 3.14 -19.50 1.34
N GLU A 87 2.78 -18.37 0.73
CA GLU A 87 3.71 -17.35 0.28
C GLU A 87 3.05 -15.97 0.36
N MET A 88 3.80 -14.97 0.81
CA MET A 88 3.46 -13.57 0.68
C MET A 88 4.67 -12.85 0.07
N ARG A 89 4.47 -12.28 -1.10
CA ARG A 89 5.49 -11.58 -1.88
C ARG A 89 5.15 -10.10 -1.93
N ILE A 90 6.10 -9.26 -1.52
CA ILE A 90 5.97 -7.80 -1.62
C ILE A 90 6.20 -7.41 -3.07
N VAL A 91 5.22 -6.73 -3.67
CA VAL A 91 5.33 -6.15 -5.02
C VAL A 91 5.67 -4.66 -4.89
N ALA A 92 5.08 -3.96 -3.92
CA ALA A 92 5.43 -2.57 -3.59
C ALA A 92 5.32 -2.37 -2.07
N ASP A 93 6.25 -1.63 -1.46
CA ASP A 93 6.18 -1.26 -0.04
C ASP A 93 5.82 0.23 0.13
N ASP A 94 6.18 1.07 -0.84
CA ASP A 94 6.03 2.52 -0.76
C ASP A 94 5.39 3.07 -2.05
N MET A 95 5.94 2.80 -3.25
CA MET A 95 5.34 3.27 -4.50
C MET A 95 5.25 2.23 -5.62
N GLY A 96 4.25 2.42 -6.48
CA GLY A 96 4.04 1.63 -7.67
C GLY A 96 3.16 2.35 -8.68
N SER A 97 2.72 1.62 -9.71
CA SER A 97 1.81 2.15 -10.72
C SER A 97 0.80 1.11 -11.17
N ILE A 98 -0.37 1.57 -11.62
CA ILE A 98 -1.44 0.77 -12.19
C ILE A 98 -1.56 1.09 -13.67
N GLU A 99 -1.63 0.05 -14.48
CA GLU A 99 -1.93 0.07 -15.91
C GLU A 99 -3.26 -0.65 -16.14
N ILE A 100 -4.01 -0.21 -17.13
CA ILE A 100 -5.16 -0.95 -17.65
C ILE A 100 -4.64 -1.73 -18.86
N ASP A 101 -4.66 -3.06 -18.80
CA ASP A 101 -4.20 -3.89 -19.92
C ASP A 101 -5.20 -3.91 -21.09
N GLU A 102 -4.81 -4.54 -22.19
CA GLU A 102 -5.66 -4.66 -23.39
C GLU A 102 -6.99 -5.38 -23.14
N ALA A 103 -7.09 -6.17 -22.06
CA ALA A 103 -8.30 -6.86 -21.64
C ALA A 103 -9.13 -6.06 -20.63
N GLY A 104 -8.75 -4.82 -20.32
CA GLY A 104 -9.43 -3.96 -19.35
C GLY A 104 -9.13 -4.30 -17.88
N ARG A 105 -8.14 -5.15 -17.60
CA ARG A 105 -7.77 -5.54 -16.24
C ARG A 105 -6.76 -4.56 -15.66
N LEU A 106 -6.85 -4.32 -14.36
CA LEU A 106 -5.89 -3.50 -13.65
C LEU A 106 -4.65 -4.31 -13.32
N ILE A 107 -3.53 -3.98 -13.94
CA ILE A 107 -2.22 -4.57 -13.68
C ILE A 107 -1.40 -3.59 -12.86
N ALA A 108 -0.97 -4.00 -11.67
CA ALA A 108 -0.15 -3.17 -10.80
C ALA A 108 1.31 -3.66 -10.75
N TYR A 109 2.21 -2.68 -10.66
CA TYR A 109 3.66 -2.85 -10.68
C TYR A 109 4.28 -2.19 -9.45
N GLY A 110 5.39 -2.75 -8.99
CA GLY A 110 6.26 -2.13 -7.99
C GLY A 110 7.29 -1.20 -8.60
N THR A 111 7.92 -0.39 -7.75
CA THR A 111 9.03 0.48 -8.15
C THR A 111 10.36 0.12 -7.47
N GLU A 112 10.30 -0.48 -6.29
CA GLU A 112 11.44 -0.57 -5.37
C GLU A 112 11.71 -2.00 -4.93
N ILE A 113 12.99 -2.39 -4.93
CA ILE A 113 13.43 -3.73 -4.47
C ILE A 113 13.83 -3.75 -2.99
N GLY A 114 13.87 -2.59 -2.33
CA GLY A 114 14.26 -2.44 -0.94
C GLY A 114 13.31 -1.54 -0.17
N ALA A 115 13.17 -1.80 1.13
CA ALA A 115 12.37 -1.01 2.06
C ALA A 115 13.26 -0.05 2.85
N PHE A 116 12.73 1.14 3.15
CA PHE A 116 13.42 2.18 3.94
C PHE A 116 12.60 2.51 5.20
N ILE A 117 12.75 1.66 6.21
CA ILE A 117 11.91 1.62 7.40
C ILE A 117 12.62 2.21 8.62
N ARG A 118 11.85 2.66 9.62
CA ARG A 118 12.44 3.06 10.91
C ARG A 118 12.96 1.83 11.61
N LEU A 119 14.12 1.96 12.25
CA LEU A 119 14.71 0.87 13.00
C LEU A 119 13.81 0.42 14.16
N ASP A 120 13.11 1.36 14.81
CA ASP A 120 12.18 1.07 15.90
C ASP A 120 10.90 0.34 15.46
N ASP A 121 10.55 0.41 14.16
CA ASP A 121 9.39 -0.30 13.61
C ASP A 121 9.71 -1.77 13.28
N LEU A 122 11.00 -2.16 13.29
CA LEU A 122 11.36 -3.55 13.07
C LEU A 122 11.12 -4.40 14.30
N GLN A 123 10.38 -5.49 14.09
CA GLN A 123 10.38 -6.58 15.06
C GLN A 123 11.78 -7.20 15.16
N GLN A 124 12.20 -7.49 16.39
CA GLN A 124 13.52 -8.03 16.67
C GLN A 124 13.84 -9.27 15.83
N GLY A 125 12.90 -10.23 15.70
CA GLY A 125 13.12 -11.45 14.91
C GLY A 125 13.38 -11.21 13.42
N TYR A 126 12.63 -10.30 12.79
CA TYR A 126 12.83 -9.95 11.38
C TYR A 126 14.13 -9.17 11.17
N ALA A 127 14.47 -8.25 12.10
CA ALA A 127 15.72 -7.50 12.06
C ALA A 127 16.94 -8.43 12.10
N PHE A 128 16.96 -9.40 13.02
CA PHE A 128 18.09 -10.33 13.16
C PHE A 128 18.27 -11.23 11.93
N GLY A 129 17.17 -11.63 11.28
CA GLY A 129 17.22 -12.50 10.09
C GLY A 129 17.69 -11.81 8.81
N GLN A 130 17.77 -10.47 8.78
CA GLN A 130 18.18 -9.68 7.61
C GLN A 130 19.34 -8.73 7.91
N ILE A 131 19.93 -8.79 9.12
CA ILE A 131 20.92 -7.83 9.59
C ILE A 131 22.20 -7.85 8.75
N ASP A 132 22.56 -9.02 8.21
CA ASP A 132 23.73 -9.24 7.35
C ASP A 132 23.61 -8.52 6.00
N ARG A 133 22.37 -8.19 5.59
CA ARG A 133 22.05 -7.50 4.34
C ARG A 133 21.55 -6.07 4.57
N ALA A 134 21.61 -5.59 5.81
CA ALA A 134 21.04 -4.31 6.24
C ALA A 134 22.05 -3.16 6.17
N ILE A 135 21.59 -1.99 5.71
CA ILE A 135 22.33 -0.72 5.87
C ILE A 135 21.62 0.13 6.91
N ILE A 136 22.22 0.26 8.10
CA ILE A 136 21.68 1.07 9.19
C ILE A 136 22.20 2.50 9.07
N MET A 137 21.29 3.47 9.10
CA MET A 137 21.56 4.88 8.93
C MET A 137 21.19 5.66 10.18
N SER A 138 22.13 6.46 10.67
CA SER A 138 21.96 7.33 11.86
C SER A 138 21.39 6.58 13.09
N PRO A 139 21.96 5.44 13.51
CA PRO A 139 21.45 4.65 14.64
C PRO A 139 21.34 5.42 15.95
N GLN A 140 22.12 6.49 16.10
CA GLN A 140 22.12 7.38 17.26
C GLN A 140 20.98 8.41 17.27
N LYS A 141 20.19 8.55 16.20
CA LYS A 141 19.08 9.50 16.10
C LYS A 141 17.75 8.79 16.36
N VAL A 142 16.76 9.51 16.87
CA VAL A 142 15.39 9.02 17.11
C VAL A 142 14.69 8.54 15.81
N ASN A 143 15.10 9.05 14.65
CA ASN A 143 14.64 8.57 13.34
C ASN A 143 15.71 7.72 12.66
N ALA A 144 16.32 6.80 13.40
CA ALA A 144 17.22 5.79 12.85
C ALA A 144 16.46 4.98 11.77
N ARG A 145 17.12 4.76 10.64
CA ARG A 145 16.52 4.06 9.50
C ARG A 145 17.38 2.88 9.13
N VAL A 146 16.74 1.88 8.51
CA VAL A 146 17.44 0.77 7.90
C VAL A 146 16.94 0.55 6.49
N VAL A 147 17.87 0.25 5.59
CA VAL A 147 17.59 -0.20 4.23
C VAL A 147 17.74 -1.71 4.19
N LEU A 148 16.68 -2.41 3.77
CA LEU A 148 16.63 -3.87 3.64
C LEU A 148 16.15 -4.27 2.25
N PRO A 149 16.71 -5.32 1.62
CA PRO A 149 16.13 -5.91 0.42
C PRO A 149 14.81 -6.61 0.77
N VAL A 150 13.71 -6.27 0.08
CA VAL A 150 12.38 -6.86 0.35
C VAL A 150 11.70 -7.47 -0.88
N ALA A 151 12.16 -7.15 -2.08
CA ALA A 151 11.63 -7.67 -3.34
C ALA A 151 12.75 -7.87 -4.37
N THR A 152 12.47 -8.61 -5.43
CA THR A 152 13.38 -8.77 -6.57
C THR A 152 12.99 -7.84 -7.71
N ILE A 153 13.91 -7.57 -8.64
CA ILE A 153 13.60 -6.77 -9.83
C ILE A 153 12.53 -7.45 -10.70
N GLU A 154 12.52 -8.78 -10.74
CA GLU A 154 11.49 -9.56 -11.45
C GLU A 154 10.12 -9.31 -10.84
N ASP A 155 10.01 -9.34 -9.51
CA ASP A 155 8.74 -9.18 -8.80
C ASP A 155 8.15 -7.79 -8.99
N VAL A 156 8.97 -6.74 -8.95
CA VAL A 156 8.43 -5.38 -9.11
C VAL A 156 8.03 -5.09 -10.56
N LEU A 157 8.67 -5.73 -11.55
CA LEU A 157 8.43 -5.49 -12.98
C LEU A 157 7.42 -6.45 -13.63
N LYS A 158 7.13 -7.61 -13.03
CA LYS A 158 6.27 -8.66 -13.62
C LYS A 158 4.86 -8.17 -13.97
N GLY A 159 4.29 -7.31 -13.13
CA GLY A 159 2.88 -6.90 -13.22
C GLY A 159 1.93 -7.95 -12.68
N TYR A 160 0.99 -7.53 -11.83
CA TYR A 160 0.05 -8.42 -11.17
C TYR A 160 -1.39 -7.89 -11.32
N PRO A 161 -2.36 -8.72 -11.75
CA PRO A 161 -3.75 -8.30 -11.83
C PRO A 161 -4.30 -8.03 -10.43
N LEU A 162 -4.89 -6.86 -10.19
CA LEU A 162 -5.44 -6.50 -8.89
C LEU A 162 -6.74 -7.25 -8.59
N ASP A 163 -6.82 -7.81 -7.39
CA ASP A 163 -8.07 -8.34 -6.82
C ASP A 163 -8.69 -7.34 -5.84
N TYR A 164 -7.84 -6.60 -5.12
CA TYR A 164 -8.23 -5.60 -4.12
C TYR A 164 -7.53 -4.27 -4.34
N LEU A 165 -8.33 -3.20 -4.31
CA LEU A 165 -7.86 -1.83 -4.24
C LEU A 165 -8.50 -1.17 -3.01
N LEU A 166 -7.77 -1.09 -1.91
CA LEU A 166 -8.30 -0.65 -0.63
C LEU A 166 -7.61 0.61 -0.13
N TYR A 167 -8.39 1.55 0.38
CA TYR A 167 -7.89 2.69 1.12
C TYR A 167 -7.68 2.34 2.60
N ALA A 168 -6.53 2.65 3.17
CA ALA A 168 -6.22 2.41 4.58
C ALA A 168 -6.74 3.58 5.43
N ASN A 169 -7.85 3.35 6.12
CA ASN A 169 -8.52 4.33 6.96
C ASN A 169 -8.12 4.11 8.43
N ASN A 170 -7.38 5.04 9.02
CA ASN A 170 -6.87 4.89 10.38
C ASN A 170 -7.64 5.71 11.43
N TYR A 171 -8.75 6.36 11.05
CA TYR A 171 -9.39 7.41 11.84
C TYR A 171 -10.87 7.15 12.17
N GLU A 172 -11.55 6.27 11.44
CA GLU A 172 -12.94 5.88 11.74
C GLU A 172 -13.02 4.69 12.69
N GLU A 173 -13.96 4.75 13.64
CA GLU A 173 -14.33 3.61 14.47
C GLU A 173 -15.05 2.52 13.65
N VAL A 174 -15.18 1.33 14.23
CA VAL A 174 -15.91 0.21 13.62
C VAL A 174 -17.20 -0.04 14.38
N ASP A 175 -18.32 0.03 13.68
CA ASP A 175 -19.68 -0.19 14.20
C ASP A 175 -20.55 -0.89 13.12
N PRO A 176 -21.86 -1.14 13.36
CA PRO A 176 -22.72 -1.79 12.37
C PRO A 176 -22.89 -1.05 11.03
N GLU A 177 -22.73 0.27 11.01
CA GLU A 177 -22.80 1.11 9.81
C GLU A 177 -21.42 1.24 9.15
N HIS A 178 -20.34 1.17 9.94
CA HIS A 178 -18.95 1.32 9.51
C HIS A 178 -18.17 0.00 9.71
N PRO A 179 -18.34 -1.01 8.84
CA PRO A 179 -17.64 -2.28 8.98
C PRO A 179 -16.13 -2.13 8.78
N ILE A 180 -15.35 -3.05 9.35
CA ILE A 180 -13.88 -2.98 9.27
C ILE A 180 -13.32 -3.02 7.84
N LEU A 181 -13.99 -3.75 6.95
CA LEU A 181 -13.72 -3.78 5.53
C LEU A 181 -15.02 -3.42 4.83
N GLU A 182 -14.99 -2.34 4.07
CA GLU A 182 -16.15 -1.80 3.36
C GLU A 182 -15.84 -1.77 1.87
N GLN A 183 -16.71 -2.37 1.06
CA GLN A 183 -16.63 -2.27 -0.39
C GLN A 183 -17.47 -1.07 -0.85
N PHE A 184 -16.90 -0.25 -1.73
CA PHE A 184 -17.62 0.87 -2.31
C PHE A 184 -18.58 0.43 -3.40
N THR A 185 -19.65 1.21 -3.58
CA THR A 185 -20.76 0.87 -4.48
C THR A 185 -20.65 1.55 -5.84
N SER A 186 -19.81 2.58 -5.98
CA SER A 186 -19.61 3.28 -7.24
C SER A 186 -18.17 3.83 -7.39
N PRO A 187 -17.69 3.99 -8.64
CA PRO A 187 -16.42 4.66 -8.91
C PRO A 187 -16.34 6.07 -8.31
N ALA A 188 -17.45 6.83 -8.33
CA ALA A 188 -17.50 8.18 -7.79
C ALA A 188 -17.27 8.22 -6.27
N GLN A 189 -17.90 7.30 -5.51
CA GLN A 189 -17.68 7.16 -4.07
C GLN A 189 -16.22 6.82 -3.78
N ALA A 190 -15.68 5.83 -4.48
CA ALA A 190 -14.30 5.39 -4.30
C ALA A 190 -13.30 6.52 -4.63
N LEU A 191 -13.46 7.18 -5.78
CA LEU A 191 -12.63 8.32 -6.16
C LEU A 191 -12.66 9.43 -5.12
N ASN A 192 -13.81 9.72 -4.51
CA ASN A 192 -13.89 10.76 -3.48
C ASN A 192 -13.01 10.42 -2.27
N VAL A 193 -13.13 9.21 -1.72
CA VAL A 193 -12.35 8.77 -0.56
C VAL A 193 -10.85 8.78 -0.86
N PHE A 194 -10.44 8.20 -2.00
CA PHE A 194 -9.03 8.17 -2.37
C PHE A 194 -8.50 9.58 -2.65
N ARG A 195 -9.26 10.43 -3.35
CA ARG A 195 -8.89 11.83 -3.65
C ARG A 195 -8.68 12.65 -2.38
N GLU A 196 -9.56 12.52 -1.40
CA GLU A 196 -9.46 13.20 -0.11
C GLU A 196 -8.19 12.79 0.64
N GLY A 197 -7.81 11.51 0.53
CA GLY A 197 -6.60 10.95 1.13
C GLY A 197 -6.46 11.31 2.60
N ALA A 198 -7.56 11.19 3.34
CA ALA A 198 -7.65 11.52 4.75
C ALA A 198 -6.86 10.52 5.62
N VAL A 199 -6.17 11.02 6.62
CA VAL A 199 -5.43 10.21 7.60
C VAL A 199 -5.33 10.94 8.94
N MET A 200 -5.44 10.23 10.05
CA MET A 200 -5.13 10.75 11.37
C MET A 200 -3.60 10.70 11.56
N ALA A 201 -2.96 11.87 11.61
CA ALA A 201 -1.53 11.97 11.82
C ALA A 201 -1.17 11.92 13.32
N LYS A 202 -0.42 10.89 13.73
CA LYS A 202 0.08 10.71 15.12
C LYS A 202 1.42 11.43 15.39
N GLY A 203 1.70 12.55 14.71
CA GLY A 203 2.92 13.34 14.95
C GLY A 203 4.21 12.71 14.42
N THR A 204 4.12 11.80 13.45
CA THR A 204 5.29 11.34 12.66
C THR A 204 5.73 12.39 11.62
N THR A 205 4.85 13.35 11.33
CA THR A 205 5.07 14.57 10.53
C THR A 205 4.68 15.79 11.38
N THR A 206 5.00 17.01 10.93
CA THR A 206 4.76 18.29 11.63
C THR A 206 3.28 18.61 11.95
N SER A 207 2.34 17.73 11.59
CA SER A 207 0.89 17.90 11.76
C SER A 207 0.31 16.88 12.74
N THR A 208 -0.55 17.34 13.65
CA THR A 208 -1.40 16.52 14.52
C THR A 208 -2.87 16.65 14.10
N GLY A 209 -3.64 15.57 14.18
CA GLY A 209 -5.06 15.55 13.83
C GLY A 209 -5.37 14.94 12.46
N LEU A 210 -6.61 15.10 12.00
CA LEU A 210 -7.05 14.63 10.70
C LEU A 210 -6.49 15.54 9.60
N VAL A 211 -5.69 14.97 8.71
CA VAL A 211 -5.07 15.68 7.58
C VAL A 211 -5.49 15.05 6.26
N HIS A 212 -5.41 15.85 5.19
CA HIS A 212 -5.80 15.45 3.85
C HIS A 212 -4.62 15.62 2.90
N SER A 213 -4.36 14.59 2.10
CA SER A 213 -3.23 14.51 1.18
C SER A 213 -3.77 13.94 -0.13
N TYR A 214 -3.71 14.70 -1.23
CA TYR A 214 -4.32 14.29 -2.50
C TYR A 214 -3.87 12.87 -2.92
N PHE A 215 -4.81 11.93 -3.03
CA PHE A 215 -4.54 10.50 -3.30
C PHE A 215 -3.58 9.80 -2.33
N ALA A 216 -3.38 10.40 -1.14
CA ALA A 216 -2.32 10.05 -0.22
C ALA A 216 -0.92 9.98 -0.86
N ASN A 217 -0.71 10.69 -1.98
CA ASN A 217 0.50 10.63 -2.79
C ASN A 217 0.96 12.04 -3.15
N ILE A 218 1.82 12.62 -2.30
CA ILE A 218 2.40 13.94 -2.54
C ILE A 218 3.48 13.97 -3.62
N PHE A 219 3.85 12.82 -4.18
CA PHE A 219 5.04 12.63 -5.01
C PHE A 219 4.70 12.61 -6.50
N GLY A 220 4.30 13.75 -7.05
CA GLY A 220 4.00 13.91 -8.48
C GLY A 220 2.52 14.22 -8.78
N PRO A 221 1.54 13.47 -8.25
CA PRO A 221 0.12 13.72 -8.52
C PRO A 221 -0.36 15.15 -8.28
N PRO A 222 0.00 15.84 -7.17
CA PRO A 222 -0.47 17.21 -6.94
C PRO A 222 0.05 18.20 -7.99
N GLN A 223 1.25 17.99 -8.52
CA GLN A 223 1.87 18.85 -9.54
C GLN A 223 1.29 18.60 -10.94
N TYR A 224 0.68 17.43 -11.17
CA TYR A 224 0.08 17.01 -12.44
C TYR A 224 -1.41 16.64 -12.24
N LYS A 225 -2.11 17.44 -11.43
CA LYS A 225 -3.45 17.09 -10.93
C LYS A 225 -4.45 16.75 -12.03
N GLU A 226 -4.53 17.57 -13.08
CA GLU A 226 -5.48 17.36 -14.19
C GLU A 226 -5.24 16.02 -14.90
N SER A 227 -3.99 15.73 -15.28
CA SER A 227 -3.63 14.45 -15.89
C SER A 227 -3.86 13.27 -14.95
N HIS A 228 -3.61 13.46 -13.65
CA HIS A 228 -3.86 12.43 -12.65
C HIS A 228 -5.36 12.17 -12.44
N GLU A 229 -6.21 13.20 -12.41
CA GLU A 229 -7.67 13.04 -12.28
C GLU A 229 -8.26 12.25 -13.46
N ASP A 230 -7.81 12.55 -14.69
CA ASP A 230 -8.24 11.79 -15.89
C ASP A 230 -7.82 10.31 -15.80
N LEU A 231 -6.57 10.03 -15.41
CA LEU A 231 -6.09 8.66 -15.23
C LEU A 231 -6.82 7.93 -14.09
N ALA A 232 -7.03 8.61 -12.96
CA ALA A 232 -7.73 8.05 -11.82
C ALA A 232 -9.18 7.71 -12.18
N GLY A 233 -9.88 8.60 -12.89
CA GLY A 233 -11.23 8.34 -13.41
C GLY A 233 -11.29 7.02 -14.18
N LYS A 234 -10.44 6.87 -15.20
CA LYS A 234 -10.36 5.67 -16.05
C LYS A 234 -10.03 4.40 -15.25
N VAL A 235 -9.04 4.47 -14.35
CA VAL A 235 -8.62 3.32 -13.55
C VAL A 235 -9.73 2.88 -12.59
N PHE A 236 -10.42 3.81 -11.93
CA PHE A 236 -11.50 3.46 -11.02
C PHE A 236 -12.74 2.96 -11.77
N GLU A 237 -13.07 3.49 -12.95
CA GLU A 237 -14.10 2.91 -13.81
C GLU A 237 -13.77 1.46 -14.18
N ALA A 238 -12.57 1.24 -14.74
CA ALA A 238 -12.10 -0.11 -15.11
C ALA A 238 -12.07 -1.07 -13.91
N ALA A 239 -11.74 -0.58 -12.70
CA ALA A 239 -11.68 -1.41 -11.50
C ALA A 239 -13.05 -2.03 -11.19
N PHE A 240 -14.11 -1.24 -11.30
CA PHE A 240 -15.47 -1.71 -11.06
C PHE A 240 -15.96 -2.62 -12.20
N GLU A 241 -15.63 -2.29 -13.46
CA GLU A 241 -15.99 -3.09 -14.63
C GLU A 241 -15.31 -4.47 -14.64
N SER A 242 -14.03 -4.54 -14.24
CA SER A 242 -13.27 -5.78 -14.21
C SER A 242 -13.47 -6.61 -12.94
N GLY A 243 -14.32 -6.15 -12.02
CA GLY A 243 -14.66 -6.85 -10.78
C GLY A 243 -13.62 -6.76 -9.64
N VAL A 244 -12.66 -5.82 -9.72
CA VAL A 244 -11.75 -5.52 -8.60
C VAL A 244 -12.58 -5.05 -7.41
N LYS A 245 -12.26 -5.58 -6.22
CA LYS A 245 -12.91 -5.16 -4.98
C LYS A 245 -12.31 -3.84 -4.51
N VAL A 246 -12.95 -2.73 -4.90
CA VAL A 246 -12.57 -1.38 -4.50
C VAL A 246 -13.26 -1.00 -3.19
N GLY A 247 -12.51 -0.53 -2.20
CA GLY A 247 -13.05 -0.30 -0.87
C GLY A 247 -12.12 0.46 0.08
N GLN A 248 -12.43 0.37 1.36
CA GLN A 248 -11.56 0.83 2.44
C GLN A 248 -11.44 -0.21 3.56
N LEU A 249 -10.29 -0.20 4.21
CA LEU A 249 -9.93 -1.04 5.34
C LEU A 249 -9.66 -0.14 6.55
N ARG A 250 -10.49 -0.26 7.58
CA ARG A 250 -10.38 0.50 8.83
C ARG A 250 -9.30 -0.10 9.72
N THR A 251 -8.07 0.38 9.57
CA THR A 251 -6.92 -0.01 10.37
C THR A 251 -7.01 0.51 11.79
N ARG A 252 -7.72 1.62 12.02
CA ARG A 252 -7.84 2.32 13.31
C ARG A 252 -6.51 2.68 13.99
N LEU A 253 -5.39 2.61 13.28
CA LEU A 253 -4.06 2.89 13.85
C LEU A 253 -3.98 4.29 14.49
N GLY A 254 -4.74 5.25 13.94
CA GLY A 254 -4.82 6.62 14.40
C GLY A 254 -5.70 6.82 15.65
N ILE A 255 -6.48 5.82 16.05
CA ILE A 255 -7.35 5.88 17.23
C ILE A 255 -6.57 5.43 18.47
N PRO A 256 -6.59 6.17 19.59
CA PRO A 256 -5.95 5.75 20.83
C PRO A 256 -6.47 4.39 21.33
N GLY A 257 -5.55 3.46 21.65
CA GLY A 257 -5.88 2.11 22.13
C GLY A 257 -6.01 1.05 21.02
N TYR A 258 -5.92 1.45 19.75
CA TYR A 258 -5.99 0.56 18.59
C TYR A 258 -4.67 0.42 17.82
N GLU A 259 -3.57 0.93 18.35
CA GLU A 259 -2.25 0.94 17.69
C GLU A 259 -1.81 -0.47 17.25
N ALA A 260 -2.03 -1.48 18.09
CA ALA A 260 -1.74 -2.87 17.75
C ALA A 260 -3.00 -3.64 17.31
N SER A 261 -4.09 -3.50 18.07
CA SER A 261 -5.30 -4.31 17.86
C SER A 261 -6.10 -3.93 16.61
N GLY A 262 -5.98 -2.68 16.14
CA GLY A 262 -6.62 -2.19 14.94
C GLY A 262 -6.08 -2.88 13.68
N PRO A 263 -4.78 -2.75 13.36
CA PRO A 263 -4.16 -3.43 12.23
C PRO A 263 -4.32 -4.95 12.27
N GLU A 264 -4.25 -5.57 13.45
CA GLU A 264 -4.48 -7.02 13.61
C GLU A 264 -5.90 -7.41 13.19
N LYS A 265 -6.91 -6.69 13.67
CA LYS A 265 -8.32 -6.97 13.29
C LYS A 265 -8.54 -6.73 11.79
N ALA A 266 -7.91 -5.70 11.22
CA ALA A 266 -7.98 -5.41 9.79
C ALA A 266 -7.39 -6.55 8.96
N ALA A 267 -6.22 -7.07 9.37
CA ALA A 267 -5.59 -8.22 8.74
C ALA A 267 -6.46 -9.48 8.81
N ARG A 268 -7.08 -9.76 9.97
CA ARG A 268 -8.03 -10.88 10.13
C ARG A 268 -9.24 -10.75 9.21
N ALA A 269 -9.80 -9.55 9.06
CA ALA A 269 -10.94 -9.31 8.18
C ALA A 269 -10.58 -9.56 6.71
N LEU A 270 -9.44 -9.02 6.27
CA LEU A 270 -8.91 -9.24 4.93
C LEU A 270 -8.66 -10.73 4.66
N LEU A 271 -8.06 -11.45 5.62
CA LEU A 271 -7.77 -12.88 5.49
C LEU A 271 -9.05 -13.70 5.38
N ARG A 272 -10.09 -13.36 6.16
CA ARG A 272 -11.40 -14.01 6.07
C ARG A 272 -11.98 -13.85 4.67
N VAL A 273 -12.00 -12.62 4.15
CA VAL A 273 -12.54 -12.36 2.82
C VAL A 273 -11.75 -13.13 1.75
N ILE A 274 -10.41 -13.12 1.80
CA ILE A 274 -9.56 -13.87 0.86
C ILE A 274 -9.72 -15.39 0.98
N ALA A 275 -9.92 -15.90 2.19
CA ALA A 275 -10.18 -17.32 2.37
C ALA A 275 -11.57 -17.73 1.84
N THR A 276 -12.57 -16.85 1.94
CA THR A 276 -13.92 -17.06 1.41
C THR A 276 -14.09 -16.65 -0.06
N LEU A 277 -13.04 -16.14 -0.69
CA LEU A 277 -13.05 -15.42 -1.97
C LEU A 277 -13.20 -16.29 -3.22
N ARG A 278 -14.01 -17.32 -3.14
CA ARG A 278 -14.75 -17.76 -4.31
C ARG A 278 -16.21 -17.68 -3.94
N ASP A 279 -16.86 -16.62 -4.41
CA ASP A 279 -18.31 -16.68 -4.56
C ASP A 279 -18.66 -18.03 -5.18
N ILE A 280 -19.58 -18.66 -4.49
CA ILE A 280 -20.27 -19.90 -4.82
C ILE A 280 -20.56 -19.88 -6.33
N LYS A 281 -20.26 -20.99 -7.03
CA LYS A 281 -20.87 -21.23 -8.34
C LYS A 281 -22.38 -21.09 -8.17
N ILE A 282 -22.97 -20.00 -8.65
CA ILE A 282 -24.39 -20.00 -8.93
C ILE A 282 -24.54 -20.71 -10.28
N ALA A 283 -24.99 -21.96 -10.22
CA ALA A 283 -25.84 -22.63 -11.21
C ALA A 283 -25.99 -24.12 -10.83
N PRO A 284 -27.15 -24.76 -11.10
CA PRO A 284 -28.05 -24.47 -12.24
C PRO A 284 -29.00 -23.30 -12.04
#